data_AF-A0A0N0UA27-F1
#
_entry.id   AF-A0A0N0UA27-F1
#
_cell.length_a   1.000
_cell.length_b   1.000
_cell.length_c   1.000
_cell.angle_alpha   90.00
_cell.angle_beta   90.00
_cell.angle_gamma   90.00
#
_symmetry.space_group_name_H-M   'P 1'
#
loop_
_entity.id
_entity.type
_entity.pdbx_description
1 polymer ?
#
loop_
_entity_poly.entity_id
_entity_poly.type
_entity_poly.pdbx_seq_one_letter_code
_entity_poly.pdbx_strand_id
1 'polypeptide(L)'
;MAADTDSAVDAELVAEIAAQLDDASTDEAAAIAVAIGAHLTDRQRAAAAAAAAAAADDGDGWDGKQWSFSGRVEATQKRSVRVRSGAPTDPWSAAGRAQRF
;
A
#
# COMPACT_ATOMS: atom_id res chain seq x y z
N MET A 1 8.22 25.08 -14.55
CA MET A 1 8.15 24.21 -15.75
C MET A 1 7.39 22.97 -15.32
N ALA A 2 6.06 23.07 -15.31
CA ALA A 2 5.21 21.92 -15.00
C ALA A 2 5.33 20.98 -16.19
N ALA A 3 5.78 19.75 -15.95
CA ALA A 3 5.72 18.71 -16.97
C ALA A 3 4.27 18.58 -17.40
N ASP A 4 4.05 18.71 -18.71
CA ASP A 4 2.78 18.49 -19.39
C ASP A 4 2.50 16.98 -19.37
N THR A 5 2.26 16.42 -18.19
CA THR A 5 1.99 14.99 -18.01
C THR A 5 0.56 14.62 -18.43
N ASP A 6 -0.18 15.56 -19.02
CA ASP A 6 -1.51 15.37 -19.59
C ASP A 6 -1.46 15.07 -21.10
N SER A 7 -0.28 14.72 -21.63
CA SER A 7 -0.15 14.10 -22.95
C SER A 7 -1.00 12.83 -22.96
N ALA A 8 -1.90 12.74 -23.92
CA ALA A 8 -2.69 11.55 -24.22
C ALA A 8 -1.80 10.30 -24.31
N VAL A 9 -1.64 9.60 -23.19
CA VAL A 9 -0.65 8.53 -22.95
C VAL A 9 0.79 8.99 -23.25
N ASP A 10 1.77 8.54 -22.47
CA ASP A 10 3.16 8.89 -22.74
C ASP A 10 3.62 8.20 -24.03
N ALA A 11 3.74 8.95 -25.13
CA ALA A 11 4.03 8.41 -26.44
C ALA A 11 5.42 7.74 -26.52
N GLU A 12 6.37 8.17 -25.70
CA GLU A 12 7.70 7.54 -25.62
C GLU A 12 7.59 6.16 -24.98
N LEU A 13 6.84 6.06 -23.88
CA LEU A 13 6.53 4.78 -23.24
C LEU A 13 5.76 3.84 -24.17
N VAL A 14 4.79 4.35 -24.94
CA VAL A 14 4.06 3.54 -25.92
C VAL A 14 5.01 3.01 -27.01
N ALA A 15 5.91 3.84 -27.52
CA ALA A 15 6.91 3.41 -28.50
C ALA A 15 7.88 2.37 -27.92
N GLU A 16 8.30 2.52 -26.67
CA GLU A 16 9.16 1.54 -25.99
C GLU A 16 8.43 0.20 -25.77
N ILE A 17 7.17 0.22 -25.35
CA ILE A 17 6.36 -0.99 -25.17
C ILE A 17 6.17 -1.71 -26.51
N ALA A 18 5.85 -0.98 -27.59
CA ALA A 18 5.71 -1.56 -28.92
C ALA A 18 7.05 -2.13 -29.44
N ALA A 19 8.18 -1.50 -29.12
CA ALA A 19 9.51 -2.00 -29.52
C ALA A 19 9.94 -3.25 -28.76
N GLN A 20 9.44 -3.48 -27.54
CA GLN A 20 9.71 -4.70 -26.77
C GLN A 20 8.75 -5.85 -27.07
N LEU A 21 7.58 -5.54 -27.63
CA LEU A 21 6.52 -6.49 -27.90
C LEU A 21 6.30 -6.58 -29.41
N ASP A 22 7.03 -7.47 -30.07
CA ASP A 22 7.04 -7.62 -31.53
C ASP A 22 5.65 -7.93 -32.14
N ASP A 23 4.71 -8.43 -31.34
CA ASP A 23 3.33 -8.78 -31.74
C ASP A 23 2.28 -7.75 -31.28
N ALA A 24 2.69 -6.66 -30.63
CA ALA A 24 1.78 -5.62 -30.17
C ALA A 24 1.73 -4.46 -31.17
N SER A 25 0.53 -4.13 -31.61
CA SER A 25 0.28 -2.88 -32.34
C SER A 25 0.47 -1.67 -31.42
N THR A 26 0.63 -0.48 -32.02
CA THR A 26 0.73 0.79 -31.27
C THR A 26 -0.49 1.04 -30.38
N ASP A 27 -1.70 0.68 -30.84
CA ASP A 27 -2.93 0.81 -30.06
C ASP A 27 -2.94 -0.12 -28.85
N GLU A 28 -2.47 -1.36 -29.01
CA GLU A 28 -2.34 -2.32 -27.91
C GLU A 28 -1.26 -1.88 -26.91
N ALA A 29 -0.12 -1.38 -27.38
CA ALA A 29 0.92 -0.80 -26.53
C ALA A 29 0.39 0.41 -25.73
N ALA A 30 -0.44 1.26 -26.34
CA ALA A 30 -1.12 2.36 -25.66
C ALA A 30 -2.09 1.85 -24.59
N ALA A 31 -2.88 0.81 -24.88
CA ALA A 31 -3.79 0.22 -23.91
C ALA A 31 -3.03 -0.35 -22.69
N ILE A 32 -1.87 -0.98 -22.91
CA ILE A 32 -1.00 -1.50 -21.85
C ILE A 32 -0.45 -0.35 -20.99
N ALA A 33 0.07 0.71 -21.63
CA ALA A 33 0.58 1.89 -20.93
C ALA A 33 -0.49 2.52 -20.03
N VAL A 34 -1.71 2.68 -20.55
CA VAL A 34 -2.87 3.19 -19.79
C VAL A 34 -3.20 2.27 -18.60
N ALA A 35 -3.25 0.95 -18.80
CA ALA A 35 -3.57 0.00 -17.74
C ALA A 35 -2.53 0.04 -16.59
N ILE A 36 -1.24 0.10 -16.93
CA ILE A 36 -0.15 0.23 -15.95
C ILE A 36 -0.25 1.56 -15.21
N GLY A 37 -0.42 2.67 -15.93
CA GLY A 37 -0.54 4.01 -15.33
C GLY A 37 -1.75 4.12 -14.39
N ALA A 38 -2.89 3.56 -14.78
CA ALA A 38 -4.08 3.49 -13.95
C ALA A 38 -3.84 2.68 -12.68
N HIS A 39 -3.20 1.51 -12.79
CA HIS A 39 -2.87 0.69 -11.63
C HIS A 39 -1.91 1.40 -10.66
N LEU A 40 -0.86 2.05 -11.17
CA LEU A 40 0.08 2.79 -10.33
C LEU A 40 -0.60 3.96 -9.60
N THR A 41 -1.45 4.71 -10.31
CA THR A 41 -2.24 5.80 -9.73
C THR A 41 -3.18 5.29 -8.64
N ASP A 42 -3.85 4.15 -8.86
CA ASP A 42 -4.71 3.53 -7.86
C ASP A 42 -3.92 3.11 -6.62
N ARG A 43 -2.75 2.48 -6.78
CA ARG A 43 -1.88 2.14 -5.65
C ARG A 43 -1.42 3.36 -4.87
N GLN A 44 -1.10 4.46 -5.55
CA GLN A 44 -0.72 5.71 -4.89
C GLN A 44 -1.88 6.28 -4.06
N ARG A 45 -3.11 6.27 -4.60
CA ARG A 45 -4.33 6.67 -3.88
C ARG A 45 -4.60 5.78 -2.67
N ALA A 46 -4.47 4.46 -2.83
CA ALA A 46 -4.63 3.51 -1.74
C ALA A 46 -3.58 3.72 -0.64
N ALA A 47 -2.31 3.96 -1.01
CA ALA A 47 -1.24 4.27 -0.06
C ALA A 47 -1.49 5.58 0.68
N ALA A 48 -1.94 6.63 -0.01
CA ALA A 48 -2.29 7.91 0.60
C ALA A 48 -3.48 7.77 1.58
N ALA A 49 -4.50 7.00 1.21
CA ALA A 49 -5.64 6.70 2.08
C ALA A 49 -5.21 5.93 3.33
N ALA A 50 -4.32 4.93 3.19
CA ALA A 50 -3.77 4.20 4.32
C ALA A 50 -2.94 5.10 5.26
N ALA A 51 -2.14 6.02 4.72
CA ALA A 51 -1.38 6.98 5.51
C ALA A 51 -2.31 7.95 6.27
N ALA A 52 -3.37 8.44 5.62
CA ALA A 52 -4.37 9.30 6.25
C ALA A 52 -5.12 8.57 7.38
N ALA A 53 -5.49 7.30 7.15
CA ALA A 53 -6.09 6.46 8.19
C ALA A 53 -5.15 6.25 9.37
N ALA A 54 -3.86 5.97 9.12
CA ALA A 54 -2.87 5.82 10.19
C ALA A 54 -2.69 7.11 11.02
N ALA A 55 -2.72 8.29 10.39
CA ALA A 55 -2.65 9.56 11.10
C ALA A 55 -3.92 9.89 11.90
N ALA A 56 -5.10 9.43 11.44
CA ALA A 56 -6.35 9.56 12.19
C ALA A 56 -6.44 8.56 13.37
N ASP A 57 -5.71 7.46 13.28
CA ASP A 57 -5.69 6.38 14.25
C ASP A 57 -4.75 6.66 15.45
N ASP A 58 -4.19 7.86 15.60
CA ASP A 58 -3.40 8.28 16.78
C ASP A 58 -4.23 8.42 18.08
N GLY A 59 -5.48 7.93 18.10
CA GLY A 59 -6.33 7.89 19.29
C GLY A 59 -5.81 6.95 20.39
N ASP A 60 -6.06 7.33 21.64
CA ASP A 60 -5.73 6.60 22.87
C ASP A 60 -6.43 5.23 22.92
N GLY A 61 -5.86 4.23 22.26
CA GLY A 61 -6.38 2.86 22.35
C GLY A 61 -5.90 1.91 21.27
N TRP A 62 -6.39 0.67 21.40
CA TRP A 62 -6.14 -0.43 20.49
C TRP A 62 -7.28 -0.68 19.49
N ASP A 63 -8.37 0.10 19.59
CA ASP A 63 -9.55 -0.08 18.74
C ASP A 63 -9.18 0.05 17.26
N GLY A 64 -9.61 -0.89 16.42
CA GLY A 64 -9.16 -1.01 15.02
C GLY A 64 -7.72 -1.51 14.81
N LYS A 65 -6.79 -1.31 15.76
CA LYS A 65 -5.37 -1.71 15.65
C LYS A 65 -5.08 -3.17 16.03
N GLN A 66 -5.98 -3.82 16.76
CA GLN A 66 -5.71 -5.14 17.35
C GLN A 66 -5.31 -6.18 16.30
N TRP A 67 -6.06 -6.23 15.19
CA TRP A 67 -5.89 -7.20 14.10
C TRP A 67 -4.57 -6.99 13.34
N SER A 68 -4.24 -5.74 13.04
CA SER A 68 -3.01 -5.37 12.35
C SER A 68 -1.77 -5.70 13.18
N PHE A 69 -1.81 -5.47 14.50
CA PHE A 69 -0.72 -5.83 15.39
C PHE A 69 -0.60 -7.34 15.58
N SER A 70 -1.71 -8.06 15.82
CA SER A 70 -1.68 -9.51 15.94
C SER A 70 -1.16 -10.18 14.68
N GLY A 71 -1.55 -9.71 13.50
CA GLY A 71 -1.03 -10.21 12.22
C GLY A 71 0.48 -9.96 12.04
N ARG A 72 0.97 -8.81 12.49
CA ARG A 72 2.42 -8.51 12.47
C ARG A 72 3.21 -9.43 13.40
N VAL A 73 2.69 -9.68 14.60
CA VAL A 73 3.30 -10.61 15.57
C VAL A 73 3.32 -12.04 15.00
N GLU A 74 2.24 -12.48 14.36
CA GLU A 74 2.21 -13.79 13.71
C GLU A 74 3.23 -13.90 12.58
N ALA A 75 3.32 -12.89 11.71
CA ALA A 75 4.25 -12.90 10.59
C ALA A 75 5.72 -12.96 11.06
N THR A 76 6.08 -12.15 12.06
CA THR A 76 7.46 -11.98 12.53
C THR A 76 7.88 -13.00 13.60
N GLN A 77 7.00 -13.34 14.54
CA GLN A 77 7.30 -14.20 15.69
C GLN A 77 6.69 -15.60 15.57
N LYS A 78 5.93 -15.90 14.50
CA LYS A 78 5.27 -17.19 14.27
C LYS A 78 4.35 -17.62 15.42
N ARG A 79 3.73 -16.64 16.10
CA ARG A 79 2.80 -16.87 17.21
C ARG A 79 1.61 -15.91 17.12
N SER A 80 0.43 -16.37 17.48
CA SER A 80 -0.76 -15.52 17.59
C SER A 80 -0.83 -14.90 18.99
N VAL A 81 -1.18 -13.62 19.05
CA VAL A 81 -1.38 -12.88 20.32
C VAL A 81 -2.69 -12.11 20.21
N ARG A 82 -3.49 -12.13 21.28
CA ARG A 82 -4.70 -11.32 21.38
C ARG A 82 -4.41 -10.03 22.14
N VAL A 83 -4.71 -8.88 21.53
CA VAL A 83 -4.52 -7.57 22.20
C VAL A 83 -5.80 -7.19 22.94
N ARG A 84 -5.67 -6.90 24.24
CA ARG A 84 -6.79 -6.43 25.09
C ARG A 84 -6.84 -4.90 25.09
N SER A 85 -8.03 -4.32 25.28
CA SER A 85 -8.24 -2.87 25.29
C SER A 85 -7.37 -2.10 26.30
N GLY A 86 -6.98 -2.72 27.42
CA GLY A 86 -6.10 -2.11 28.43
C GLY A 86 -4.60 -2.36 28.23
N ALA A 87 -4.17 -2.92 27.10
CA ALA A 87 -2.74 -3.08 26.81
C ALA A 87 -2.10 -1.72 26.50
N PRO A 88 -0.81 -1.51 26.83
CA PRO A 88 -0.07 -0.33 26.40
C PRO A 88 -0.19 -0.17 24.88
N THR A 89 -0.48 1.03 24.38
CA THR A 89 -0.67 1.30 22.94
C THR A 89 0.64 1.43 22.18
N ASP A 90 1.76 1.62 22.91
CA ASP A 90 3.11 1.51 22.35
C ASP A 90 3.41 0.05 21.91
N PRO A 91 3.72 -0.19 20.62
CA PRO A 91 3.92 -1.54 20.08
C PRO A 91 5.07 -2.31 20.74
N TRP A 92 6.13 -1.63 21.17
CA TRP A 92 7.28 -2.26 21.82
C TRP A 92 6.93 -2.75 23.22
N SER A 93 6.27 -1.90 24.01
CA SER A 93 5.74 -2.23 25.34
C SER A 93 4.69 -3.35 25.28
N ALA A 94 3.81 -3.33 24.27
CA ALA A 94 2.81 -4.36 24.05
C ALA A 94 3.43 -5.73 23.71
N ALA A 95 4.41 -5.77 22.80
CA ALA A 95 5.11 -6.99 22.43
C ALA A 95 5.84 -7.64 23.62
N GLY A 96 6.50 -6.83 24.47
CA GLY A 96 7.17 -7.31 25.67
C GLY A 96 6.23 -7.81 26.76
N ARG A 97 5.00 -7.29 26.83
CA ARG A 97 3.97 -7.68 27.84
C ARG A 97 3.02 -8.77 27.35
N ALA A 98 3.01 -9.08 26.06
CA ALA A 98 2.14 -10.10 25.45
C ALA A 98 2.29 -11.52 26.05
N GLN A 99 3.33 -11.79 26.84
CA GLN A 99 3.50 -13.07 27.56
C GLN A 99 2.73 -13.13 28.90
N ARG A 100 2.15 -12.02 29.36
CA ARG A 100 1.46 -11.93 30.67
C ARG A 100 -0.07 -11.94 30.57
N PHE A 101 -0.60 -12.01 29.35
CA PHE A 101 -2.02 -12.00 29.04
C PHE A 101 -2.40 -13.24 28.26
#